data_AF-A8M0I8-F1
#
_entry.id   AF-A8M0I8-F1
#
_cell.length_a   1.000
_cell.length_b   1.000
_cell.length_c   1.000
_cell.angle_alpha   90.00
_cell.angle_beta   90.00
_cell.angle_gamma   90.00
#
_symmetry.space_group_name_H-M   'P 1'
#
loop_
_entity.id
_entity.type
_entity.pdbx_description
1 polymer ?
#
loop_
_entity_poly.entity_id
_entity_poly.type
_entity_poly.pdbx_seq_one_letter_code
_entity_poly.pdbx_strand_id
1 'polypeptide(L)'
;MPVHAATAPNAVLRILPALPKEIWAASLAAAWAATVAVTAAYAPVTGRPAPPVTATLDPADVVRLAVDSGGPHAITFADAVLDAYALTGDAALLAVSVRATEQTGPW
;
A
#
# COMPACT_ATOMS: atom_id res chain seq x y z
N MET A 1 -4.19 9.44 -4.43
CA MET A 1 -3.92 8.56 -3.26
C MET A 1 -2.46 8.78 -2.85
N PRO A 2 -2.13 9.02 -1.57
CA PRO A 2 -0.74 9.18 -1.13
C PRO A 2 -0.04 7.81 -1.04
N VAL A 3 0.33 7.22 -2.18
CA VAL A 3 0.79 5.82 -2.27
C VAL A 3 1.99 5.53 -1.36
N HIS A 4 2.88 6.51 -1.23
CA HIS A 4 4.09 6.41 -0.41
C HIS A 4 3.80 6.24 1.09
N ALA A 5 2.64 6.70 1.57
CA ALA A 5 2.23 6.48 2.96
C ALA A 5 1.98 4.99 3.24
N ALA A 6 1.64 4.18 2.22
CA ALA A 6 1.50 2.74 2.35
C ALA A 6 2.81 2.01 1.98
N THR A 7 3.48 2.41 0.89
CA THR A 7 4.63 1.65 0.37
C THR A 7 5.92 1.84 1.16
N ALA A 8 6.17 3.03 1.73
CA ALA A 8 7.38 3.31 2.49
C ALA A 8 7.52 2.47 3.78
N PRO A 9 6.52 2.40 4.68
CA PRO A 9 6.62 1.54 5.86
C PRO A 9 6.73 0.06 5.50
N ASN A 10 6.05 -0.41 4.43
CA ASN A 10 6.16 -1.78 3.98
C ASN A 10 7.58 -2.13 3.49
N ALA A 11 8.18 -1.25 2.69
CA ALA A 11 9.55 -1.41 2.23
C ALA A 11 10.56 -1.46 3.39
N VAL A 12 10.38 -0.59 4.40
CA VAL A 12 11.22 -0.60 5.60
C VAL A 12 11.09 -1.92 6.37
N LEU A 13 9.87 -2.41 6.60
CA LEU A 13 9.66 -3.68 7.28
C LEU A 13 10.36 -4.84 6.57
N ARG A 14 10.29 -4.90 5.23
CA ARG A 14 10.93 -5.95 4.43
C ARG A 14 12.46 -5.89 4.46
N ILE A 15 13.06 -4.70 4.59
CA ILE A 15 14.52 -4.57 4.59
C ILE A 15 15.13 -4.74 5.98
N LEU A 16 14.35 -4.61 7.08
CA LEU A 16 14.88 -4.76 8.45
C LEU A 16 15.75 -6.01 8.64
N PRO A 17 15.37 -7.22 8.18
CA PRO A 17 16.19 -8.42 8.37
C PRO A 17 17.59 -8.34 7.72
N ALA A 18 17.78 -7.47 6.73
CA ALA A 18 19.05 -7.24 6.06
C ALA A 18 19.87 -6.08 6.66
N LEU A 19 19.30 -5.32 7.60
CA LEU A 19 19.95 -4.19 8.27
C LEU A 19 20.55 -4.59 9.63
N PRO A 20 21.60 -3.90 10.11
CA PRO A 20 22.07 -4.03 11.49
C PRO A 20 20.92 -3.78 12.49
N LYS A 21 20.80 -4.64 13.51
CA LYS A 21 19.69 -4.58 14.48
C LYS A 21 19.64 -3.26 15.24
N GLU A 22 20.80 -2.62 15.41
CA GLU A 22 20.99 -1.35 16.12
C GLU A 22 20.20 -0.20 15.47
N ILE A 23 19.91 -0.28 14.16
CA ILE A 23 19.19 0.77 13.44
C ILE A 23 17.70 0.46 13.23
N TRP A 24 17.20 -0.73 13.59
CA TRP A 24 15.83 -1.14 13.28
C TRP A 24 14.77 -0.20 13.85
N ALA A 25 14.89 0.14 15.14
CA ALA A 25 13.94 1.04 15.81
C ALA A 25 13.93 2.43 15.16
N ALA A 26 15.10 2.95 14.80
CA ALA A 26 15.23 4.24 14.12
C ALA A 26 14.64 4.20 12.70
N SER A 27 14.88 3.12 11.94
CA SER A 27 14.30 2.92 10.61
C SER A 27 12.78 2.88 10.66
N LEU A 28 12.20 2.13 11.60
CA LEU A 28 10.75 2.06 11.78
C LEU A 28 10.15 3.41 12.19
N ALA A 29 10.80 4.13 13.12
CA ALA A 29 10.37 5.46 13.55
C ALA A 29 10.40 6.47 12.40
N ALA A 30 11.45 6.44 11.56
CA ALA A 30 11.55 7.30 10.39
C ALA A 30 10.45 6.99 9.36
N ALA A 31 10.17 5.71 9.11
CA ALA A 31 9.10 5.29 8.21
C ALA A 31 7.72 5.76 8.68
N TRP A 32 7.44 5.64 9.98
CA TRP A 32 6.21 6.14 10.59
C TRP A 32 6.10 7.65 10.52
N ALA A 33 7.17 8.39 10.84
CA ALA A 33 7.17 9.84 10.76
C ALA A 33 6.88 10.34 9.33
N ALA A 34 7.51 9.71 8.31
CA ALA A 34 7.25 10.03 6.91
C ALA A 34 5.80 9.72 6.52
N THR A 35 5.26 8.59 6.95
CA THR A 35 3.86 8.18 6.71
C THR A 35 2.89 9.21 7.28
N VAL A 36 3.11 9.63 8.53
CA VAL A 36 2.29 10.66 9.20
C VAL A 36 2.41 12.00 8.47
N ALA A 37 3.62 12.44 8.10
CA ALA A 37 3.82 13.70 7.41
C ALA A 37 3.11 13.75 6.04
N VAL A 38 3.27 12.71 5.22
CA VAL A 38 2.59 12.60 3.91
C VAL A 38 1.07 12.56 4.09
N THR A 39 0.59 11.80 5.07
CA THR A 39 -0.85 11.72 5.35
C THR A 39 -1.39 13.08 5.81
N ALA A 40 -0.72 13.76 6.74
CA ALA A 40 -1.14 15.07 7.24
C ALA A 40 -1.13 16.15 6.13
N ALA A 41 -0.16 16.10 5.22
CA ALA A 41 -0.03 17.08 4.14
C ALA A 41 -1.05 16.87 3.00
N TYR A 42 -1.41 15.62 2.68
CA TYR A 42 -2.13 15.29 1.46
C TYR A 42 -3.46 14.55 1.65
N ALA A 43 -3.78 14.10 2.87
CA ALA A 43 -5.07 13.47 3.10
C ALA A 43 -6.21 14.49 2.91
N PRO A 44 -7.32 14.09 2.27
CA PRO A 44 -8.48 14.95 2.18
C PRO A 44 -9.08 15.14 3.58
N VAL A 45 -9.68 16.31 3.83
CA VAL A 45 -10.39 16.62 5.08
C VAL A 45 -11.49 15.60 5.36
N THR A 46 -12.17 15.13 4.31
CA THR A 46 -13.17 14.06 4.38
C THR A 46 -12.66 12.84 3.63
N GLY A 47 -12.56 11.71 4.34
CA GLY A 47 -12.21 10.43 3.75
C GLY A 47 -13.22 9.98 2.69
N ARG A 48 -12.74 9.25 1.69
CA ARG A 48 -13.62 8.62 0.69
C ARG A 48 -14.15 7.29 1.25
N PRO A 49 -15.41 6.92 0.99
CA PRO A 49 -15.90 5.59 1.35
C PRO A 49 -15.06 4.49 0.72
N ALA A 50 -14.82 3.42 1.49
CA ALA A 50 -14.18 2.22 0.97
C ALA A 50 -14.99 1.65 -0.23
N PRO A 51 -14.33 1.07 -1.24
CA PRO A 51 -15.03 0.33 -2.28
C PRO A 51 -15.85 -0.82 -1.67
N PRO A 52 -17.06 -1.08 -2.18
CA PRO A 52 -17.83 -2.25 -1.73
C PRO A 52 -17.09 -3.54 -2.11
N VAL A 53 -17.10 -4.51 -1.20
CA VAL A 53 -16.61 -5.87 -1.47
C VAL A 53 -17.76 -6.65 -2.09
N THR A 54 -17.87 -6.63 -3.42
CA THR A 54 -19.01 -7.21 -4.15
C THR A 54 -18.83 -8.67 -4.54
N ALA A 55 -17.58 -9.15 -4.57
CA ALA A 55 -17.21 -10.53 -4.83
C ALA A 55 -15.89 -10.87 -4.10
N THR A 56 -15.62 -12.15 -3.87
CA THR A 56 -14.32 -12.60 -3.37
C THR A 56 -13.28 -12.36 -4.45
N LEU A 57 -12.38 -11.39 -4.23
CA LEU A 57 -11.27 -11.09 -5.13
C LEU A 57 -10.13 -12.08 -4.88
N ASP A 58 -9.57 -12.64 -5.95
CA ASP A 58 -8.32 -13.39 -5.87
C ASP A 58 -7.14 -12.40 -5.75
N PRO A 59 -6.29 -12.51 -4.71
CA PRO A 59 -5.06 -11.73 -4.59
C PRO A 59 -4.18 -11.73 -5.85
N ALA A 60 -4.11 -12.85 -6.58
CA ALA A 60 -3.31 -12.95 -7.80
C ALA A 60 -3.86 -12.07 -8.94
N ASP A 61 -5.19 -12.00 -9.07
CA ASP A 61 -5.84 -11.16 -10.07
C ASP A 61 -5.64 -9.67 -9.78
N VAL A 62 -5.59 -9.28 -8.50
CA VAL A 62 -5.31 -7.89 -8.10
C VAL A 62 -3.90 -7.47 -8.51
N VAL A 63 -2.89 -8.33 -8.32
CA VAL A 63 -1.53 -8.04 -8.78
C VAL A 63 -1.44 -8.00 -10.29
N ARG A 64 -2.06 -8.97 -10.97
CA ARG A 64 -2.07 -9.02 -12.44
C ARG A 64 -2.66 -7.73 -13.01
N LEU A 65 -3.79 -7.26 -12.47
CA LEU A 65 -4.38 -5.98 -12.87
C LEU A 65 -3.40 -4.81 -12.69
N ALA A 66 -2.70 -4.74 -11.56
CA ALA A 66 -1.72 -3.70 -11.29
C ALA A 66 -0.53 -3.75 -12.26
N VAL A 67 -0.02 -4.95 -12.57
CA VAL A 67 1.05 -5.16 -13.55
C VAL A 67 0.60 -4.79 -14.97
N ASP A 68 -0.59 -5.23 -15.38
CA ASP A 68 -1.19 -4.95 -16.69
C ASP A 68 -1.42 -3.44 -16.89
N SER A 69 -1.60 -2.67 -15.81
CA SER A 69 -1.71 -1.20 -15.88
C SER A 69 -0.40 -0.50 -16.28
N GLY A 70 0.75 -1.16 -16.11
CA GLY A 70 2.08 -0.58 -16.34
C GLY A 70 2.51 0.51 -15.34
N GLY A 71 1.65 0.89 -14.38
CA GLY A 71 1.90 1.98 -13.46
C GLY A 71 2.75 1.55 -12.25
N PRO A 72 3.97 2.10 -12.03
CA PRO A 72 4.81 1.72 -10.91
C PRO A 72 4.14 1.94 -9.54
N HIS A 73 3.33 2.99 -9.42
CA HIS A 73 2.55 3.28 -8.23
C HIS A 73 1.44 2.24 -7.97
N ALA A 74 0.79 1.74 -9.01
CA ALA A 74 -0.22 0.68 -8.89
C ALA A 74 0.44 -0.63 -8.43
N ILE A 75 1.54 -1.01 -9.09
CA ILE A 75 2.27 -2.26 -8.82
C ILE A 75 2.77 -2.28 -7.38
N THR A 76 3.48 -1.23 -6.96
CA THR A 76 4.05 -1.16 -5.60
C THR A 76 2.98 -1.04 -4.52
N PHE A 77 1.85 -0.41 -4.81
CA PHE A 77 0.73 -0.35 -3.87
C PHE A 77 0.03 -1.71 -3.73
N ALA A 78 -0.22 -2.42 -4.84
CA ALA A 78 -0.83 -3.75 -4.81
C ALA A 78 0.03 -4.75 -4.03
N ASP A 79 1.36 -4.68 -4.21
CA ASP A 79 2.32 -5.48 -3.46
C ASP A 79 2.30 -5.17 -1.94
N ALA A 80 2.26 -3.90 -1.53
CA ALA A 80 2.11 -3.54 -0.12
C ALA A 80 0.74 -3.97 0.46
N VAL A 81 -0.32 -3.89 -0.34
CA VAL A 81 -1.66 -4.37 0.04
C VAL A 81 -1.67 -5.87 0.30
N LEU A 82 -0.95 -6.67 -0.48
CA LEU A 82 -0.89 -8.12 -0.28
C LEU A 82 -0.25 -8.50 1.05
N ASP A 83 0.82 -7.82 1.48
CA ASP A 83 1.41 -8.06 2.80
C ASP A 83 0.40 -7.77 3.91
N ALA A 84 -0.31 -6.64 3.81
CA ALA A 84 -1.35 -6.28 4.76
C ALA A 84 -2.53 -7.27 4.75
N TYR A 85 -2.93 -7.74 3.56
CA TYR A 85 -3.99 -8.73 3.40
C TYR A 85 -3.58 -10.09 3.98
N ALA A 86 -2.35 -10.55 3.74
CA ALA A 86 -1.82 -11.79 4.31
C ALA A 86 -1.82 -11.78 5.84
N LEU A 87 -1.63 -10.61 6.45
CA LEU A 87 -1.66 -10.44 7.91
C LEU A 87 -3.08 -10.34 8.49
N THR A 88 -4.04 -9.78 7.76
CA THR A 88 -5.34 -9.37 8.31
C THR A 88 -6.54 -10.16 7.77
N GLY A 89 -6.44 -10.71 6.57
CA GLY A 89 -7.55 -11.32 5.84
C GLY A 89 -8.61 -10.33 5.35
N ASP A 90 -8.39 -9.02 5.45
CA ASP A 90 -9.40 -8.01 5.11
C ASP A 90 -9.54 -7.82 3.59
N ALA A 91 -10.63 -8.36 3.04
CA ALA A 91 -10.96 -8.26 1.62
C ALA A 91 -11.15 -6.81 1.13
N ALA A 92 -11.41 -5.85 2.02
CA ALA A 92 -11.48 -4.44 1.64
C ALA A 92 -10.14 -3.91 1.11
N LEU A 93 -9.01 -4.48 1.57
CA LEU A 93 -7.68 -4.11 1.07
C LEU A 93 -7.52 -4.44 -0.42
N LEU A 94 -8.00 -5.62 -0.84
CA LEU A 94 -7.98 -6.04 -2.24
C LEU A 94 -8.85 -5.12 -3.11
N ALA A 95 -10.05 -4.78 -2.63
CA ALA A 95 -10.94 -3.87 -3.34
C ALA A 95 -10.35 -2.44 -3.45
N VAL A 96 -9.64 -1.97 -2.42
CA VAL A 96 -8.91 -0.69 -2.44
C VAL A 96 -7.78 -0.71 -3.46
N SER A 97 -7.04 -1.82 -3.59
CA SER A 97 -5.97 -1.97 -4.59
C SER A 97 -6.49 -1.90 -6.02
N VAL A 98 -7.61 -2.57 -6.32
CA VAL A 98 -8.27 -2.47 -7.63
C VAL A 98 -8.61 -1.01 -7.95
N ARG A 99 -9.30 -0.34 -7.01
CA ARG A 99 -9.65 1.08 -7.17
C ARG A 99 -8.42 1.99 -7.31
N ALA A 100 -7.35 1.72 -6.58
CA ALA A 100 -6.12 2.49 -6.67
C ALA A 100 -5.45 2.34 -8.04
N THR A 101 -5.46 1.12 -8.59
CA THR A 101 -4.94 0.84 -9.93
C THR A 101 -5.71 1.60 -11.00
N GLU A 102 -7.05 1.57 -10.95
CA GLU A 102 -7.92 2.33 -11.87
C GLU A 102 -7.66 3.85 -11.80
N GLN A 103 -7.29 4.38 -10.63
CA GLN A 103 -7.09 5.81 -10.41
C GLN A 103 -5.69 6.32 -10.72
N THR A 104 -4.69 5.44 -10.76
CA THR A 104 -3.27 5.84 -10.90
C THR A 104 -2.79 5.90 -12.35
N GLY A 105 -3.54 5.29 -13.29
CA GLY A 105 -3.32 5.37 -14.74
C GLY A 105 -1.98 4.80 -15.23
N PRO A 106 -1.83 4.55 -16.54
CA PRO A 106 -0.52 4.35 -17.14
C PRO A 106 0.26 5.67 -17.11
N TRP A 107 1.54 5.62 -16.74
CA TRP A 107 2.46 6.76 -16.73
C TRP A 107 3.21 6.85 -18.05
#